data_AF-A0A6N9BVX6-F1
#
_entry.id   AF-A0A6N9BVX6-F1
#
_cell.length_a   1.000
_cell.length_b   1.000
_cell.length_c   1.000
_cell.angle_alpha   90.00
_cell.angle_beta   90.00
_cell.angle_gamma   90.00
#
_symmetry.space_group_name_H-M   'P 1'
#
loop_
_entity.id
_entity.type
_entity.pdbx_description
1 polymer ?
#
loop_
_entity_poly.entity_id
_entity_poly.type
_entity_poly.pdbx_seq_one_letter_code
_entity_poly.pdbx_strand_id
1 'polypeptide(L)'
;MTVVQTNSGPVRGARENGLAVFKGIPYAAPPVGDLRWMPPQPPEPWTETRDALEFGNIAPQEKSPLIPPALLIDQPESEDCLYLNVYTPGTDGGARPVMLWIHGGCRRSPRSPGRKRATPSSSATSPRRRRVP
;
A
#
# COMPACT_ATOMS: atom_id res chain seq x y z
N MET A 1 -28.48 8.24 0.87
CA MET A 1 -27.43 8.24 1.90
C MET A 1 -27.58 6.96 2.71
N THR A 2 -26.50 6.23 2.97
CA THR A 2 -26.54 4.89 3.59
C THR A 2 -25.51 4.82 4.71
N VAL A 3 -25.90 4.43 5.92
CA VAL A 3 -25.00 4.22 7.05
C VAL A 3 -24.87 2.73 7.34
N VAL A 4 -23.64 2.24 7.51
CA VAL A 4 -23.34 0.83 7.79
C VAL A 4 -22.41 0.73 8.99
N GLN A 5 -22.70 -0.21 9.89
CA GLN A 5 -21.83 -0.51 11.02
C GLN A 5 -20.68 -1.42 10.57
N THR A 6 -19.45 -1.05 10.96
CA THR A 6 -18.25 -1.87 10.78
C THR A 6 -17.67 -2.24 12.15
N ASN A 7 -16.68 -3.13 12.18
CA ASN A 7 -15.99 -3.49 13.42
C ASN A 7 -15.22 -2.30 14.04
N SER A 8 -14.91 -1.28 13.25
CA SER A 8 -14.19 -0.08 13.69
C SER A 8 -15.11 1.12 13.95
N GLY A 9 -16.38 1.05 13.54
CA GLY A 9 -17.35 2.12 13.75
C GLY A 9 -18.29 2.36 12.55
N PRO A 10 -19.27 3.26 12.69
CA PRO A 10 -20.23 3.58 11.63
C PRO A 10 -19.61 4.38 10.48
N VAL A 11 -19.93 4.01 9.23
CA VAL A 11 -19.53 4.73 8.02
C VAL A 11 -20.74 5.14 7.17
N ARG A 12 -20.67 6.32 6.57
CA ARG A 12 -21.73 6.90 5.75
C ARG A 12 -21.32 7.02 4.29
N GLY A 13 -22.02 6.30 3.43
CA GLY A 13 -21.83 6.28 1.98
C GLY A 13 -22.94 6.97 1.19
N ALA A 14 -22.71 7.07 -0.11
CA ALA A 14 -23.64 7.62 -1.10
C ALA A 14 -24.39 6.50 -1.85
N ARG A 15 -25.44 6.89 -2.57
CA ARG A 15 -26.01 6.04 -3.63
C ARG A 15 -25.64 6.61 -4.98
N GLU A 16 -24.96 5.82 -5.80
CA GLU A 16 -24.48 6.20 -7.13
C GLU A 16 -24.88 5.08 -8.11
N ASN A 17 -25.63 5.41 -9.17
CA ASN A 17 -26.03 4.46 -10.21
C ASN A 17 -26.65 3.15 -9.69
N GLY A 18 -27.49 3.24 -8.64
CA GLY A 18 -28.14 2.08 -8.02
C GLY A 18 -27.27 1.31 -7.01
N LEU A 19 -25.98 1.65 -6.86
CA LEU A 19 -25.08 1.05 -5.89
C LEU A 19 -24.99 1.89 -4.62
N ALA A 20 -24.76 1.25 -3.48
CA ALA A 20 -24.22 1.91 -2.29
C ALA A 20 -22.69 1.97 -2.44
N VAL A 21 -22.15 3.18 -2.31
CA VAL A 21 -20.74 3.48 -2.54
C VAL A 21 -20.14 4.11 -1.30
N PHE A 22 -19.02 3.55 -0.87
CA PHE A 22 -18.25 4.02 0.27
C PHE A 22 -16.80 4.20 -0.18
N LYS A 23 -16.26 5.40 -0.04
CA LYS A 23 -14.90 5.76 -0.45
C LYS A 23 -14.10 6.20 0.78
N GLY A 24 -12.80 5.92 0.80
CA GLY A 24 -11.92 6.43 1.85
C GLY A 24 -12.15 5.80 3.24
N ILE A 25 -12.56 4.53 3.32
CA ILE A 25 -12.70 3.83 4.61
C ILE A 25 -11.31 3.40 5.10
N PRO A 26 -10.85 3.82 6.30
CA PRO A 26 -9.58 3.36 6.83
C PRO A 26 -9.66 1.87 7.19
N TYR A 27 -8.70 1.07 6.72
CA TYR A 27 -8.62 -0.35 7.06
C TYR A 27 -7.46 -0.69 8.00
N ALA A 28 -6.58 0.28 8.26
CA ALA A 28 -5.45 0.18 9.17
C ALA A 28 -5.11 1.57 9.73
N ALA A 29 -4.37 1.61 10.83
CA ALA A 29 -3.82 2.85 11.38
C ALA A 29 -2.80 3.45 10.40
N PRO A 30 -2.69 4.79 10.31
CA PRO A 30 -1.73 5.45 9.44
C PRO A 30 -0.28 5.00 9.73
N PRO A 31 0.50 4.55 8.73
CA PRO A 31 1.86 4.04 8.92
C PRO A 31 2.89 5.18 9.02
N VAL A 32 2.63 6.15 9.90
CA VAL A 32 3.45 7.35 10.14
C VAL A 32 4.17 7.28 11.48
N GLY A 33 5.21 8.09 11.66
CA GLY A 33 5.94 8.15 12.93
C GLY A 33 6.51 6.78 13.33
N ASP A 34 6.21 6.34 14.55
CA ASP A 34 6.67 5.05 15.10
C ASP A 34 6.07 3.83 14.39
N LEU A 35 4.98 4.01 13.64
CA LEU A 35 4.37 2.96 12.83
C LEU A 35 5.00 2.83 11.44
N ARG A 36 5.88 3.75 11.06
CA ARG A 36 6.58 3.69 9.78
C ARG A 36 7.48 2.46 9.74
N TRP A 37 7.38 1.67 8.67
CA TRP A 37 8.10 0.39 8.49
C TRP A 37 7.68 -0.74 9.42
N MET A 38 6.57 -0.57 10.16
CA MET A 38 5.99 -1.62 10.98
C MET A 38 4.84 -2.32 10.23
N PRO A 39 4.48 -3.56 10.63
CA PRO A 39 3.26 -4.18 10.15
C PRO A 39 2.04 -3.30 10.42
N PRO A 40 1.03 -3.30 9.52
CA PRO A 40 -0.16 -2.47 9.68
C PRO A 40 -0.88 -2.83 10.97
N GLN A 41 -1.22 -1.82 11.76
CA GLN A 41 -2.03 -1.96 12.96
C GLN A 41 -3.51 -1.75 12.63
N PRO A 42 -4.46 -2.32 13.39
CA PRO A 42 -5.88 -2.02 13.22
C PRO A 42 -6.13 -0.50 13.32
N PRO A 43 -7.11 0.04 12.57
CA PRO A 43 -7.46 1.44 12.70
C PRO A 43 -8.04 1.71 14.11
N GLU A 44 -7.82 2.92 14.62
CA GLU A 44 -8.45 3.35 15.87
C GLU A 44 -9.98 3.30 15.71
N PRO A 45 -10.70 2.63 16.62
CA PRO A 45 -12.16 2.57 16.52
C PRO A 45 -12.78 3.94 16.79
N TRP A 46 -13.89 4.23 16.12
CA TRP A 46 -14.65 5.46 16.25
C TRP A 46 -16.11 5.18 16.59
N THR A 47 -16.73 6.07 17.35
CA THR A 47 -18.16 5.99 17.72
C THR A 47 -19.03 6.85 16.81
N GLU A 48 -18.52 7.99 16.36
CA GLU A 48 -19.25 8.92 15.51
C GLU A 48 -19.27 8.49 14.05
N THR A 49 -20.35 8.79 13.35
CA THR A 49 -20.47 8.41 11.94
C THR A 49 -19.42 9.12 11.09
N ARG A 50 -18.51 8.34 10.47
CA ARG A 50 -17.49 8.85 9.56
C ARG A 50 -18.03 8.93 8.14
N ASP A 51 -17.75 10.04 7.45
CA ASP A 51 -18.05 10.16 6.03
C ASP A 51 -17.11 9.32 5.17
N ALA A 52 -17.71 8.54 4.28
CA ALA A 52 -17.04 7.71 3.29
C ALA A 52 -17.53 8.11 1.88
N LEU A 53 -17.48 9.41 1.59
CA LEU A 53 -18.02 10.00 0.35
C LEU A 53 -16.92 10.33 -0.67
N GLU A 54 -15.69 10.50 -0.20
CA GLU A 54 -14.53 10.92 -0.99
C GLU A 54 -13.41 9.89 -0.89
N PHE A 55 -12.53 9.87 -1.89
CA PHE A 55 -11.34 9.01 -1.85
C PHE A 55 -10.37 9.52 -0.79
N GLY A 56 -9.73 8.57 -0.09
CA GLY A 56 -8.58 8.89 0.77
C GLY A 56 -7.33 9.21 -0.03
N ASN A 57 -6.26 9.60 0.65
CA ASN A 57 -4.96 9.85 0.01
C ASN A 57 -4.40 8.56 -0.60
N ILE A 58 -3.61 8.72 -1.66
CA ILE A 58 -2.78 7.64 -2.21
C ILE A 58 -1.44 7.58 -1.48
N ALA A 59 -0.80 6.41 -1.53
CA ALA A 59 0.55 6.25 -1.01
C ALA A 59 1.53 7.15 -1.78
N PRO A 60 2.60 7.67 -1.15
CA PRO A 60 3.59 8.47 -1.83
C PRO A 60 4.25 7.67 -2.97
N GLN A 61 4.33 8.25 -4.17
CA GLN A 61 4.82 7.58 -5.36
C GLN A 61 5.72 8.49 -6.19
N GLU A 62 6.84 7.94 -6.67
CA GLU A 62 7.66 8.65 -7.65
C GLU A 62 6.92 8.74 -9.00
N LYS A 63 6.77 9.96 -9.51
CA LYS A 63 6.24 10.17 -10.87
C LYS A 63 7.24 9.62 -11.89
N SER A 64 6.79 8.67 -12.71
CA SER A 64 7.63 8.06 -13.73
C SER A 64 7.82 9.03 -14.91
N PRO A 65 9.06 9.33 -15.33
CA PRO A 65 9.30 10.18 -16.50
C PRO A 65 8.88 9.50 -17.82
N LEU A 66 8.62 8.18 -17.79
CA LEU A 66 8.15 7.40 -18.93
C LEU A 66 6.62 7.43 -19.10
N ILE A 67 5.90 7.94 -18.10
CA ILE A 67 4.44 8.07 -18.16
C ILE A 67 4.10 9.52 -18.50
N PRO A 68 3.41 9.77 -19.63
CA PRO A 68 2.93 11.10 -19.97
C PRO A 68 2.15 11.73 -18.80
N PRO A 69 2.31 13.03 -18.50
CA PRO A 69 1.61 13.68 -17.38
C PRO A 69 0.09 13.48 -17.40
N ALA A 70 -0.52 13.41 -18.58
CA ALA A 70 -1.96 13.17 -18.75
C ALA A 70 -2.43 11.79 -18.26
N LEU A 71 -1.52 10.84 -18.06
CA LEU A 71 -1.79 9.50 -17.53
C LEU A 71 -1.38 9.35 -16.06
N LEU A 72 -0.83 10.41 -15.45
CA LEU A 72 -0.55 10.42 -14.02
C LEU A 72 -1.85 10.69 -13.25
N ILE A 73 -2.05 9.93 -12.18
CA ILE A 73 -3.16 10.16 -11.26
C ILE A 73 -2.80 11.38 -10.41
N ASP A 74 -3.59 12.44 -10.54
CA ASP A 74 -3.47 13.64 -9.71
C ASP A 74 -4.34 13.47 -8.46
N GLN A 75 -3.86 12.67 -7.51
CA GLN A 75 -4.50 12.48 -6.20
C GLN A 75 -3.55 12.92 -5.10
N PRO A 76 -4.08 13.42 -3.96
CA PRO A 76 -3.24 13.78 -2.82
C PRO A 76 -2.41 12.58 -2.33
N GLU A 77 -1.11 12.78 -2.20
CA GLU A 77 -0.16 11.79 -1.68
C GLU A 77 0.09 12.02 -0.19
N SER A 78 0.03 10.96 0.61
CA SER A 78 0.35 11.00 2.04
C SER A 78 0.75 9.61 2.54
N GLU A 79 1.61 9.53 3.56
CA GLU A 79 1.86 8.25 4.24
C GLU A 79 0.60 7.73 4.96
N ASP A 80 -0.32 8.62 5.35
CA ASP A 80 -1.69 8.24 5.72
C ASP A 80 -2.53 7.94 4.46
N CYS A 81 -2.41 6.70 3.97
CA CYS A 81 -3.00 6.23 2.71
C CYS A 81 -3.66 4.83 2.81
N LEU A 82 -3.81 4.26 4.01
CA LEU A 82 -4.37 2.91 4.19
C LEU A 82 -5.90 2.92 4.19
N TYR A 83 -6.45 3.29 3.03
CA TYR A 83 -7.88 3.40 2.77
C TYR A 83 -8.35 2.40 1.72
N LEU A 84 -9.61 1.96 1.83
CA LEU A 84 -10.28 1.15 0.82
C LEU A 84 -11.60 1.79 0.39
N ASN A 85 -12.10 1.33 -0.76
CA ASN A 85 -13.37 1.75 -1.32
C ASN A 85 -14.24 0.50 -1.55
N VAL A 86 -15.54 0.61 -1.27
CA VAL A 86 -16.51 -0.47 -1.38
C VAL A 86 -17.67 -0.02 -2.27
N TYR A 87 -18.02 -0.88 -3.21
CA TYR A 87 -19.16 -0.70 -4.11
C TYR A 87 -20.04 -1.93 -3.98
N THR A 88 -21.30 -1.77 -3.56
CA THR A 88 -22.21 -2.89 -3.32
C THR A 88 -23.61 -2.58 -3.85
N PRO A 89 -24.34 -3.55 -4.43
CA PRO A 89 -25.74 -3.34 -4.82
C PRO A 89 -26.68 -3.17 -3.60
N GLY A 90 -26.27 -3.56 -2.39
CA GLY A 90 -27.11 -3.46 -1.20
C GLY A 90 -26.34 -3.57 0.13
N THR A 91 -27.00 -3.10 1.19
CA THR A 91 -26.51 -3.12 2.59
C THR A 91 -27.53 -3.77 3.51
N ASP A 92 -28.27 -4.74 2.98
CA ASP A 92 -29.37 -5.49 3.60
C ASP A 92 -28.92 -6.74 4.38
N GLY A 93 -27.61 -6.90 4.60
CA GLY A 93 -27.04 -8.08 5.26
C GLY A 93 -26.99 -9.34 4.38
N GLY A 94 -27.39 -9.26 3.10
CA GLY A 94 -27.32 -10.39 2.17
C GLY A 94 -25.87 -10.80 1.86
N ALA A 95 -25.59 -12.10 1.92
CA ALA A 95 -24.30 -12.66 1.53
C ALA A 95 -24.11 -12.56 0.01
N ARG A 96 -23.08 -11.82 -0.42
CA ARG A 96 -22.75 -11.60 -1.83
C ARG A 96 -21.27 -11.95 -2.06
N PRO A 97 -20.89 -12.45 -3.25
CA PRO A 97 -19.49 -12.66 -3.57
C PRO A 97 -18.71 -11.33 -3.49
N VAL A 98 -17.49 -11.39 -2.95
CA VAL A 98 -16.62 -10.22 -2.79
C VAL A 98 -15.45 -10.33 -3.76
N MET A 99 -15.24 -9.28 -4.55
CA MET A 99 -14.06 -9.13 -5.39
C MET A 99 -13.14 -8.07 -4.77
N LEU A 100 -11.91 -8.46 -4.43
CA LEU A 100 -10.87 -7.56 -3.95
C LEU A 100 -9.93 -7.19 -5.09
N TRP A 101 -9.89 -5.91 -5.46
CA TRP A 101 -8.95 -5.40 -6.46
C TRP A 101 -7.65 -4.96 -5.81
N ILE A 102 -6.53 -5.52 -6.26
CA ILE A 102 -5.17 -5.12 -5.83
C ILE A 102 -4.49 -4.47 -7.02
N HIS A 103 -4.25 -3.16 -6.95
CA HIS A 103 -3.71 -2.39 -8.07
C HIS A 103 -2.25 -2.78 -8.41
N GLY A 104 -1.89 -2.62 -9.68
CA GLY A 104 -0.50 -2.70 -10.15
C GLY A 104 0.30 -1.43 -9.80
N GLY A 105 1.59 -1.39 -10.11
CA GLY A 105 2.42 -0.20 -9.83
C GLY A 105 3.91 -0.44 -9.62
N CYS A 106 4.41 -1.66 -9.85
CA CYS A 106 5.85 -2.00 -9.85
C CYS A 106 6.62 -1.52 -8.60
N ARG A 107 6.08 -1.81 -7.40
CA ARG A 107 6.69 -1.73 -6.05
C ARG A 107 8.13 -1.16 -6.03
N ARG A 108 8.29 0.17 -6.04
CA ARG A 108 9.62 0.78 -5.92
C ARG A 108 10.00 0.93 -4.45
N SER A 109 10.95 0.11 -4.00
CA SER A 109 11.91 0.47 -2.94
C SER A 109 13.26 0.74 -3.61
N PRO A 110 14.16 1.55 -3.03
CA PRO A 110 15.49 1.72 -3.58
C PRO A 110 16.16 0.36 -3.75
N ARG A 111 16.61 0.07 -4.96
CA ARG A 111 17.53 -1.04 -5.24
C ARG A 111 18.78 -0.75 -4.41
N SER A 112 19.04 -1.52 -3.35
CA SER A 112 20.29 -1.41 -2.61
C SER A 112 21.47 -1.52 -3.59
N PRO A 113 22.45 -0.59 -3.61
CA PRO A 113 23.62 -0.73 -4.47
C PRO A 113 24.56 -1.76 -3.83
N GLY A 114 24.24 -3.03 -4.04
CA GLY A 114 25.00 -4.18 -3.53
C GLY A 114 25.93 -4.78 -4.58
N ARG A 115 26.68 -3.99 -5.37
CA ARG A 115 27.85 -4.52 -6.11
C ARG A 115 29.11 -4.18 -5.32
N LYS A 116 29.38 -4.94 -4.26
CA LYS A 116 30.72 -5.01 -3.67
C LYS A 116 31.66 -5.55 -4.77
N ARG A 117 32.43 -4.67 -5.40
CA ARG A 117 33.55 -5.05 -6.24
C ARG A 117 34.55 -5.77 -5.31
N ALA A 118 34.66 -7.09 -5.44
CA ALA A 118 35.66 -7.86 -4.71
C ALA A 118 37.05 -7.41 -5.18
N THR A 119 37.83 -6.84 -4.26
CA THR A 119 39.27 -6.69 -4.41
C THR A 119 39.93 -8.06 -4.23
N PRO A 120 40.72 -8.58 -5.19
CA PRO A 120 41.50 -9.77 -4.92
C PRO A 120 42.78 -9.33 -4.17
N SER A 121 42.85 -9.65 -2.88
CA SER A 121 44.11 -9.74 -2.16
C SER A 121 44.47 -11.21 -1.98
N SER A 122 45.54 -11.67 -2.63
CA SER A 122 46.37 -12.74 -2.07
C SER A 122 47.71 -12.77 -2.78
N SER A 123 48.70 -12.29 -2.05
CA SER A 123 50.13 -12.49 -2.23
C SER A 123 50.53 -13.97 -2.22
N ALA A 124 51.61 -14.24 -2.95
CA ALA A 124 52.63 -15.27 -2.73
C ALA A 124 52.29 -16.74 -3.06
N THR A 125 52.97 -17.25 -4.07
CA THR A 125 53.39 -18.66 -4.11
C THR A 125 54.81 -18.74 -4.67
N SER A 126 55.77 -19.09 -3.80
CA SER A 126 57.14 -19.46 -4.17
C SER A 126 57.22 -21.00 -4.28
N PRO A 127 57.85 -21.58 -5.31
CA PRO A 127 57.91 -23.02 -5.46
C PRO A 127 59.16 -23.60 -4.78
N ARG A 128 58.97 -24.48 -3.80
CA ARG A 128 59.99 -25.44 -3.37
C ARG A 128 59.35 -26.80 -3.11
N ARG A 129 59.60 -27.77 -3.99
CA ARG A 129 59.66 -29.18 -3.61
C ARG A 129 60.81 -29.89 -4.32
N ARG A 130 61.62 -30.56 -3.51
CA ARG A 130 62.75 -31.42 -3.87
C ARG A 130 62.21 -32.81 -4.28
N ARG A 131 62.61 -33.27 -5.47
CA ARG A 131 63.41 -34.47 -5.82
C ARG A 131 63.14 -35.86 -5.15
N VAL A 132 63.21 -36.89 -6.03
CA VAL A 132 63.62 -38.33 -5.88
C VAL A 132 62.47 -39.33 -5.58
N PRO A 133 62.46 -40.59 -6.10
CA PRO A 133 63.45 -41.38 -6.88
C PRO A 133 63.46 -41.19 -8.38
#